data_AF-A0A2X3IXF9-F1
#
_entry.id   AF-A0A2X3IXF9-F1
#
_cell.length_a   1.000
_cell.length_b   1.000
_cell.length_c   1.000
_cell.angle_alpha   90.00
_cell.angle_beta   90.00
_cell.angle_gamma   90.00
#
_symmetry.space_group_name_H-M   'P 1'
#
loop_
_entity.id
_entity.type
_entity.pdbx_description
1 polymer ?
#
loop_
_entity_poly.entity_id
_entity_poly.type
_entity_poly.pdbx_seq_one_letter_code
_entity_poly.pdbx_strand_id
1 'polypeptide(L)' 'MKFIGAHVSASGGLENAAIRAHELEATAFALFTKNQRQWRAAPLTSEIIDNFKSACEKYHYGPGQNPSA' A
#
# COMPACT_ATOMS: atom_id res chain seq x y z
N MET A 1 14.16 7.51 12.17
CA MET A 1 13.42 8.27 11.15
C MET A 1 11.93 8.25 11.50
N LYS A 2 11.17 9.32 11.23
CA LYS A 2 9.70 9.31 11.42
C LYS A 2 9.04 8.96 10.09
N PHE A 3 8.01 8.13 10.13
CA PHE A 3 7.20 7.80 8.96
C PHE A 3 5.85 8.48 9.10
N ILE A 4 5.53 9.31 8.11
CA ILE A 4 4.35 10.17 8.10
C ILE A 4 3.61 9.93 6.79
N GLY A 5 2.30 9.78 6.90
CA GLY A 5 1.44 9.50 5.78
C GLY A 5 -0.03 9.55 6.12
N ALA A 6 -0.84 9.13 5.16
CA ALA A 6 -2.29 9.13 5.25
C ALA A 6 -2.88 7.74 5.02
N HIS A 7 -4.14 7.58 5.43
CA HIS A 7 -4.96 6.49 4.92
C HIS A 7 -5.42 6.85 3.51
N VAL A 8 -4.93 6.13 2.51
CA VAL A 8 -5.16 6.42 1.09
C VAL A 8 -6.09 5.39 0.46
N SER A 9 -6.76 5.79 -0.63
CA SER A 9 -7.67 4.90 -1.34
C SER A 9 -6.89 3.83 -2.12
N ALA A 10 -7.42 2.60 -2.13
CA ALA A 10 -6.99 1.50 -3.00
C ALA A 10 -8.00 1.23 -4.13
N SER A 11 -8.92 2.17 -4.40
CA SER A 11 -9.88 2.03 -5.50
C SER A 11 -9.14 1.90 -6.83
N GLY A 12 -9.52 0.88 -7.62
CA GLY A 12 -8.90 0.53 -8.89
C GLY A 12 -7.69 -0.40 -8.80
N GLY A 13 -7.27 -0.83 -7.60
CA GLY A 13 -6.11 -1.71 -7.40
C GLY A 13 -5.35 -1.36 -6.12
N LEU A 14 -4.74 -2.37 -5.46
CA LEU A 14 -3.98 -2.15 -4.22
C LEU A 14 -2.71 -1.32 -4.46
N GLU A 15 -2.06 -1.50 -5.60
CA GLU A 15 -0.90 -0.75 -6.06
C GLU A 15 -1.14 0.76 -6.13
N ASN A 16 -2.40 1.17 -6.39
CA ASN A 16 -2.76 2.58 -6.42
C ASN A 16 -2.63 3.26 -5.06
N ALA A 17 -2.69 2.52 -3.96
CA ALA A 17 -2.43 3.09 -2.64
C ALA A 17 -0.97 3.55 -2.53
N ALA A 18 -0.01 2.74 -2.98
CA ALA A 18 1.41 3.12 -2.99
C ALA A 18 1.68 4.29 -3.94
N ILE A 19 1.07 4.30 -5.14
CA ILE A 19 1.18 5.41 -6.09
C ILE A 19 0.66 6.72 -5.47
N ARG A 20 -0.55 6.69 -4.89
CA ARG A 20 -1.16 7.88 -4.27
C ARG A 20 -0.38 8.35 -3.03
N ALA A 21 0.16 7.43 -2.24
CA ALA A 21 1.03 7.79 -1.12
C ALA A 21 2.30 8.52 -1.61
N HIS A 22 2.89 8.05 -2.72
CA HIS A 22 4.05 8.69 -3.33
C HIS A 22 3.73 10.08 -3.89
N GLU A 23 2.58 10.24 -4.56
CA GLU A 23 2.09 11.55 -5.04
C GLU A 23 1.89 12.58 -3.92
N LEU A 24 1.64 12.10 -2.68
CA LEU A 24 1.53 12.92 -1.47
C LEU A 24 2.88 13.13 -0.76
N GLU A 25 3.99 12.66 -1.34
CA GLU A 25 5.33 12.64 -0.73
C GLU A 25 5.35 11.94 0.65
N ALA A 26 4.43 11.00 0.86
CA ALA A 26 4.30 10.30 2.13
C ALA A 26 5.44 9.28 2.30
N THR A 27 5.90 9.11 3.53
CA THR A 27 6.94 8.11 3.87
C THR A 27 6.35 6.83 4.45
N ALA A 28 5.06 6.82 4.82
CA ALA A 28 4.26 5.63 5.11
C ALA A 28 2.83 5.83 4.57
N PHE A 29 2.00 4.79 4.60
CA PHE A 29 0.58 4.91 4.28
C PHE A 29 -0.22 3.77 4.92
N ALA A 30 -1.54 3.96 4.97
CA ALA A 30 -2.50 2.92 5.33
C ALA A 30 -3.53 2.74 4.22
N LEU A 31 -4.09 1.54 4.12
CA LEU A 31 -5.14 1.18 3.15
C LEU A 31 -6.04 0.08 3.71
N PHE A 32 -7.19 -0.12 3.08
CA PHE A 32 -7.96 -1.36 3.21
C PHE A 32 -7.61 -2.32 2.08
N THR A 33 -7.39 -3.59 2.41
CA THR A 33 -7.12 -4.67 1.43
C THR A 33 -8.39 -5.35 0.92
N LYS A 34 -9.56 -5.03 1.51
CA LYS A 34 -10.87 -5.59 1.12
C LYS A 34 -12.00 -4.60 1.36
N ASN A 35 -13.17 -4.93 0.81
CA ASN A 35 -14.42 -4.29 1.18
C ASN A 35 -14.76 -4.57 2.66
N GLN A 36 -14.98 -3.49 3.41
CA GLN A 36 -15.34 -3.43 4.83
C GLN A 36 -16.78 -3.91 5.13
N ARG A 37 -17.69 -3.86 4.16
CA ARG A 37 -19.09 -4.32 4.30
C ARG A 37 -19.26 -5.83 4.08
N GLN A 38 -18.22 -6.52 3.64
CA GLN A 38 -18.24 -7.96 3.36
C GLN A 38 -17.54 -8.77 4.46
N TRP A 39 -18.21 -9.86 4.87
CA TRP A 39 -17.69 -10.83 5.84
C TRP A 39 -16.59 -11.72 5.28
N ARG A 40 -16.70 -12.11 3.99
CA ARG A 40 -15.70 -12.92 3.28
C ARG A 40 -15.22 -12.14 2.06
N ALA A 41 -13.91 -11.93 1.97
CA ALA A 41 -13.28 -11.39 0.77
C ALA A 41 -12.82 -12.52 -0.13
N ALA A 42 -12.83 -12.28 -1.44
CA ALA A 42 -12.11 -13.14 -2.37
C ALA A 42 -10.62 -13.16 -2.01
N PRO A 43 -9.93 -14.30 -2.16
CA PRO A 43 -8.48 -14.35 -2.04
C PRO A 43 -7.81 -13.36 -3.01
N LEU A 44 -6.71 -12.75 -2.58
CA LEU A 44 -5.88 -11.96 -3.48
C LEU A 44 -5.21 -12.89 -4.50
N THR A 45 -5.21 -12.49 -5.78
CA THR A 45 -4.47 -13.20 -6.82
C THR A 45 -2.98 -12.89 -6.70
N SER A 46 -2.13 -13.75 -7.27
CA SER A 46 -0.69 -13.49 -7.35
C SER A 46 -0.39 -12.17 -8.06
N GLU A 47 -1.09 -11.90 -9.16
CA GLU A 47 -0.96 -10.65 -9.92
C GLU A 47 -1.20 -9.40 -9.05
N ILE A 48 -2.26 -9.39 -8.25
CA ILE A 48 -2.55 -8.25 -7.34
C ILE A 48 -1.45 -8.09 -6.30
N ILE A 49 -0.93 -9.21 -5.76
CA ILE A 49 0.14 -9.21 -4.77
C ILE A 49 1.43 -8.66 -5.39
N ASP A 50 1.77 -9.12 -6.58
CA ASP A 50 3.00 -8.74 -7.28
C ASP A 50 2.96 -7.27 -7.69
N ASN A 51 1.84 -6.79 -8.25
CA ASN A 51 1.66 -5.37 -8.58
C ASN A 51 1.81 -4.47 -7.34
N PHE A 52 1.20 -4.86 -6.22
CA PHE A 52 1.33 -4.09 -4.98
C PHE A 52 2.78 -4.05 -4.47
N LYS A 53 3.47 -5.19 -4.48
CA LYS A 53 4.89 -5.27 -4.07
C LYS A 53 5.78 -4.43 -4.99
N SER A 54 5.64 -4.56 -6.31
CA SER A 54 6.42 -3.77 -7.27
C SER A 54 6.19 -2.27 -7.11
N ALA A 55 4.96 -1.83 -6.83
CA ALA A 55 4.69 -0.43 -6.53
C ALA A 55 5.34 0.02 -5.20
N CYS A 56 5.26 -0.80 -4.14
CA CYS A 56 5.94 -0.51 -2.88
C CYS A 56 7.45 -0.40 -3.04
N GLU A 57 8.08 -1.33 -3.78
CA GLU A 57 9.52 -1.31 -4.07
C GLU A 57 9.92 -0.06 -4.87
N LYS A 58 9.16 0.24 -5.93
CA LYS A 58 9.39 1.42 -6.79
C LYS A 58 9.36 2.74 -6.01
N TYR A 59 8.50 2.85 -4.99
CA TYR A 59 8.34 4.05 -4.17
C TYR A 59 8.94 3.94 -2.76
N HIS A 60 9.78 2.92 -2.51
CA HIS A 60 10.54 2.75 -1.27
C HIS A 60 9.72 2.54 0.01
N TYR A 61 8.56 1.89 -0.11
CA TYR A 61 7.76 1.45 1.03
C TYR A 61 8.12 0.02 1.45
N GLY A 62 8.85 -0.12 2.55
CA GLY A 62 9.19 -1.41 3.14
C GLY A 62 8.24 -1.83 4.28
N PRO A 63 8.10 -3.13 4.59
CA PRO A 63 7.39 -3.57 5.78
C PRO A 63 8.12 -3.09 7.05
N GLY A 64 7.42 -2.33 7.90
CA GLY A 64 7.93 -1.89 9.20
C GLY A 64 9.14 -0.96 9.18
N GLN A 65 9.34 -0.23 8.06
CA GLN A 65 10.50 0.64 7.76
C GLN A 65 11.44 0.90 8.97
N ASN A 66 12.57 0.19 8.99
CA ASN A 66 13.57 0.21 10.06
C ASN A 66 14.58 1.36 9.80
N PRO A 67 15.06 2.12 10.81
CA PRO A 67 15.88 3.33 10.60
C PRO A 67 17.36 3.07 10.23
N SER A 68 17.69 1.89 9.68
CA SER A 68 19.06 1.47 9.38
C SER A 68 19.19 1.01 7.92
N ALA A 69 19.13 1.96 7.00
CA ALA A 69 19.72 1.89 5.66
C ALA A 69 20.08 3.30 5.23
#